data_AF-A0AA36J6Z6-F1
#
_entry.id   AF-A0AA36J6Z6-F1
#
_cell.length_a   1.000
_cell.length_b   1.000
_cell.length_c   1.000
_cell.angle_alpha   90.00
_cell.angle_beta   90.00
_cell.angle_gamma   90.00
#
_symmetry.space_group_name_H-M   'P 1'
#
loop_
_entity.id
_entity.type
_entity.pdbx_description
1 polymer ?
#
loop_
_entity_poly.entity_id
_entity_poly.type
_entity_poly.pdbx_seq_one_letter_code
_entity_poly.pdbx_strand_id
1 'polypeptide(L)'
;MADVPADGEAAGHKLDSYMQQHQIQPFVQEMLTELFAVLPEDPYEYMTYHLASKRPVRPPQDMNLAHSGVLWVLLPGGNPMSLDQWRLRRCWLTDQGVLCVSSEAAEVDRDESGSVVISPPMESAPQEYSLEKGARHRELDEDEAARPFAFTIAVKPGPLAHKGKKQALGRWVLQLAASSEEQRNQWFNAFAPFSQADAQPSLVPPADMPPIQEE
;
A
#
# COMPACT_ATOMS: atom_id res chain seq x y z
N MET A 1 -7.97 -27.58 -43.97
CA MET A 1 -8.74 -27.16 -42.79
C MET A 1 -8.61 -28.29 -41.80
N ALA A 2 -7.81 -28.10 -40.75
CA ALA A 2 -7.54 -29.11 -39.73
C ALA A 2 -8.37 -28.76 -38.49
N ASP A 3 -9.19 -29.72 -38.06
CA ASP A 3 -9.91 -29.70 -36.78
C ASP A 3 -8.90 -29.71 -35.62
N VAL A 4 -9.07 -28.80 -34.67
CA VAL A 4 -8.32 -28.73 -33.42
C VAL A 4 -9.21 -29.35 -32.32
N PRO A 5 -8.73 -30.32 -31.52
CA PRO A 5 -9.58 -30.99 -30.54
C PRO A 5 -9.84 -30.13 -29.30
N ALA A 6 -11.06 -30.29 -28.78
CA ALA A 6 -11.59 -29.65 -27.59
C ALA A 6 -11.02 -30.27 -26.30
N ASP A 7 -9.86 -29.80 -25.84
CA ASP A 7 -9.23 -30.28 -24.58
C ASP A 7 -9.65 -29.47 -23.33
N GLY A 8 -10.44 -28.40 -23.48
CA GLY A 8 -10.84 -27.51 -22.38
C GLY A 8 -11.94 -28.04 -21.45
N GLU A 9 -12.94 -28.76 -21.98
CA GLU A 9 -14.08 -29.26 -21.19
C GLU A 9 -13.69 -30.36 -20.18
N ALA A 10 -12.66 -31.16 -20.49
CA ALA A 10 -12.28 -32.30 -19.66
C ALA A 10 -11.59 -31.91 -18.34
N ALA A 11 -10.99 -30.71 -18.26
CA ALA A 11 -10.26 -30.25 -17.09
C ALA A 11 -11.18 -29.64 -16.01
N GLY A 12 -12.17 -28.84 -16.41
CA GLY A 12 -13.17 -28.27 -15.49
C GLY A 12 -14.00 -29.36 -14.82
N HIS A 13 -14.46 -30.34 -15.60
CA HIS A 13 -15.16 -31.51 -15.06
C HIS A 13 -14.32 -32.35 -14.10
N LYS A 14 -12.99 -32.43 -14.31
CA LYS A 14 -12.08 -33.13 -13.38
C LYS A 14 -11.90 -32.36 -12.08
N LEU A 15 -11.78 -31.03 -12.12
CA LEU A 15 -11.68 -30.22 -10.92
C LEU A 15 -12.98 -30.22 -10.13
N ASP A 16 -14.13 -30.06 -10.79
CA ASP A 16 -15.44 -30.10 -10.13
C ASP A 16 -15.72 -31.48 -9.53
N SER A 17 -15.40 -32.55 -10.27
CA SER A 17 -15.52 -33.91 -9.76
C SER A 17 -14.59 -34.15 -8.57
N TYR A 18 -13.36 -33.63 -8.62
CA TYR A 18 -12.41 -33.71 -7.51
C TYR A 18 -12.91 -32.93 -6.29
N MET A 19 -13.41 -31.70 -6.47
CA MET A 19 -13.94 -30.88 -5.40
C MET A 19 -15.20 -31.49 -4.76
N GLN A 20 -16.09 -32.08 -5.56
CA GLN A 20 -17.25 -32.83 -5.05
C GLN A 20 -16.83 -34.11 -4.33
N GLN A 21 -15.96 -34.90 -4.93
CA GLN A 21 -15.49 -36.18 -4.37
C GLN A 21 -14.80 -35.98 -3.01
N HIS A 22 -14.03 -34.91 -2.88
CA HIS A 22 -13.30 -34.59 -1.65
C HIS A 22 -14.05 -33.63 -0.74
N GLN A 23 -15.31 -33.29 -1.05
CA GLN A 23 -16.14 -32.37 -0.25
C GLN A 23 -15.43 -31.04 0.04
N ILE A 24 -14.58 -30.57 -0.88
CA ILE A 24 -13.78 -29.36 -0.67
C ILE A 24 -14.68 -28.14 -0.60
N GLN A 25 -15.71 -28.07 -1.43
CA GLN A 25 -16.64 -26.95 -1.46
C GLN A 25 -17.40 -26.77 -0.13
N PRO A 26 -18.07 -27.81 0.43
CA PRO A 26 -18.68 -27.68 1.74
C PRO A 26 -17.66 -27.49 2.87
N PHE A 27 -16.47 -28.11 2.80
CA PHE A 27 -15.39 -27.86 3.77
C PHE A 27 -14.94 -26.39 3.79
N VAL A 28 -14.67 -25.81 2.63
CA VAL A 28 -14.29 -24.39 2.52
C VAL A 28 -15.44 -23.49 2.98
N GLN A 29 -16.68 -23.83 2.64
CA GLN A 29 -17.85 -23.08 3.08
C GLN A 29 -18.03 -23.10 4.60
N GLU A 30 -17.88 -24.27 5.23
CA GLU A 30 -17.98 -24.45 6.68
C GLU A 30 -16.83 -23.75 7.41
N MET A 31 -15.59 -23.93 6.92
CA MET A 31 -14.42 -23.21 7.43
C MET A 31 -14.58 -21.69 7.33
N LEU A 32 -15.06 -21.18 6.19
CA LEU A 32 -15.34 -19.75 6.02
C LEU A 32 -16.46 -19.29 6.94
N THR A 33 -17.52 -20.09 7.10
CA THR A 33 -18.67 -19.78 7.98
C THR A 33 -18.27 -19.75 9.45
N GLU A 34 -17.42 -20.67 9.90
CA GLU A 34 -16.84 -20.61 11.25
C GLU A 34 -15.91 -19.40 11.42
N LEU A 35 -15.10 -19.06 10.41
CA LEU A 35 -14.32 -17.82 10.41
C LEU A 35 -15.22 -16.58 10.49
N PHE A 36 -16.32 -16.53 9.73
CA PHE A 36 -17.33 -15.46 9.79
C PHE A 36 -18.01 -15.37 11.16
N ALA A 37 -18.13 -16.48 11.90
CA ALA A 37 -18.76 -16.53 13.21
C ALA A 37 -17.82 -16.09 14.35
N VAL A 38 -16.50 -16.21 14.15
CA VAL A 38 -15.49 -16.01 15.21
C VAL A 38 -14.72 -14.69 15.03
N LEU A 39 -14.47 -14.23 13.81
CA LEU A 39 -13.76 -12.97 13.56
C LEU A 39 -14.75 -11.80 13.41
N PRO A 40 -14.51 -10.66 14.09
CA PRO A 40 -15.32 -9.46 13.93
C PRO A 40 -15.05 -8.69 12.62
N GLU A 41 -14.04 -9.13 11.86
CA GLU A 41 -13.55 -8.49 10.63
C GLU A 41 -14.08 -9.22 9.40
N ASP A 42 -14.35 -8.48 8.32
CA ASP A 42 -14.72 -9.06 7.02
C ASP A 42 -13.61 -10.04 6.55
N PRO A 43 -13.89 -11.34 6.38
CA PRO A 43 -12.86 -12.30 6.02
C PRO A 43 -12.29 -12.07 4.62
N TYR A 44 -12.97 -11.33 3.74
CA TYR A 44 -12.38 -10.88 2.49
C TYR A 44 -11.24 -9.89 2.75
N GLU A 45 -11.45 -8.92 3.65
CA GLU A 45 -10.38 -8.01 4.08
C GLU A 45 -9.27 -8.75 4.82
N TYR A 46 -9.62 -9.69 5.71
CA TYR A 46 -8.64 -10.53 6.41
C TYR A 46 -7.78 -11.33 5.43
N MET A 47 -8.39 -12.01 4.45
CA MET A 47 -7.67 -12.79 3.45
C MET A 47 -6.81 -11.90 2.55
N THR A 48 -7.33 -10.75 2.13
CA THR A 48 -6.58 -9.77 1.33
C THR A 48 -5.34 -9.29 2.11
N TYR A 49 -5.51 -9.00 3.39
CA TYR A 49 -4.42 -8.64 4.30
C TYR A 49 -3.43 -9.78 4.52
N HIS A 50 -3.92 -10.99 4.73
CA HIS A 50 -3.09 -12.18 4.89
C HIS A 50 -2.24 -12.43 3.64
N LEU A 51 -2.84 -12.35 2.45
CA LEU A 51 -2.12 -12.53 1.19
C LEU A 51 -1.09 -11.42 0.97
N ALA A 52 -1.42 -10.15 1.22
CA ALA A 52 -0.47 -9.05 1.08
C ALA A 52 0.67 -9.10 2.11
N SER A 53 0.39 -9.56 3.33
CA SER A 53 1.37 -9.67 4.42
C SER A 53 2.24 -10.91 4.32
N LYS A 54 1.77 -12.01 3.75
CA LYS A 54 2.50 -13.29 3.66
C LYS A 54 3.08 -13.59 2.28
N ARG A 55 2.63 -12.93 1.20
CA ARG A 55 3.25 -13.12 -0.12
C ARG A 55 4.73 -12.68 -0.07
N PRO A 56 5.64 -13.49 -0.63
CA PRO A 56 7.05 -13.15 -0.72
C PRO A 56 7.26 -12.11 -1.82
N VAL A 57 6.86 -10.86 -1.57
CA VAL A 57 7.38 -9.75 -2.37
C VAL A 57 8.73 -9.38 -1.78
N ARG A 58 9.79 -9.57 -2.57
CA ARG A 58 11.15 -9.28 -2.13
C ARG A 58 11.27 -7.77 -1.90
N PRO A 59 11.82 -7.32 -0.76
CA PRO A 59 12.14 -5.90 -0.58
C PRO A 59 13.12 -5.44 -1.66
N PRO A 60 13.27 -4.12 -1.88
CA PRO A 60 14.34 -3.57 -2.70
C PRO A 60 15.68 -4.19 -2.30
N GLN A 61 16.42 -4.72 -3.28
CA GLN A 61 17.74 -5.31 -3.02
C GLN A 61 18.71 -4.19 -2.65
N ASP A 62 19.67 -4.48 -1.77
CA ASP A 62 20.77 -3.59 -1.40
C ASP A 62 20.41 -2.33 -0.58
N MET A 63 19.21 -2.27 0.02
CA MET A 63 18.80 -1.14 0.87
C MET A 63 18.56 -1.56 2.33
N ASN A 64 19.08 -0.77 3.26
CA ASN A 64 18.75 -0.90 4.69
C ASN A 64 17.32 -0.41 4.92
N LEU A 65 16.47 -1.29 5.45
CA LEU A 65 15.08 -0.98 5.73
C LEU A 65 14.93 -0.37 7.12
N ALA A 66 14.34 0.82 7.19
CA ALA A 66 13.95 1.46 8.44
C ALA A 66 12.59 0.92 8.94
N HIS A 67 11.66 0.65 8.02
CA HIS A 67 10.34 0.16 8.35
C HIS A 67 9.72 -0.64 7.20
N SER A 68 8.77 -1.53 7.51
CA SER A 68 8.01 -2.27 6.50
C SER A 68 6.64 -2.66 7.03
N GLY A 69 5.65 -2.67 6.15
CA GLY A 69 4.29 -3.05 6.50
C GLY A 69 3.40 -3.17 5.28
N VAL A 70 2.12 -3.38 5.53
CA VAL A 70 1.10 -3.42 4.48
C VAL A 70 0.21 -2.19 4.66
N LEU A 71 0.00 -1.44 3.59
CA LEU A 71 -0.84 -0.25 3.56
C LEU A 71 -1.79 -0.33 2.37
N TRP A 72 -2.96 0.28 2.50
CA TRP A 72 -3.79 0.62 1.37
C TRP A 72 -3.17 1.81 0.65
N VAL A 73 -2.98 1.69 -0.66
CA VAL A 73 -2.42 2.73 -1.52
C VAL A 73 -3.49 3.11 -2.53
N LEU A 74 -3.77 4.41 -2.64
CA LEU A 74 -4.70 4.89 -3.64
C LEU A 74 -4.06 4.79 -5.03
N LEU A 75 -4.78 4.21 -5.99
CA LEU A 75 -4.31 4.11 -7.37
C LEU A 75 -4.04 5.50 -7.98
N PRO A 76 -3.09 5.62 -8.93
CA PRO A 76 -2.81 6.88 -9.60
C PRO A 76 -4.05 7.45 -10.29
N GLY A 77 -4.38 8.72 -9.99
CA GLY A 77 -5.58 9.37 -10.51
C GLY A 77 -6.90 8.89 -9.88
N GLY A 78 -6.82 7.99 -8.89
CA GLY A 78 -7.99 7.47 -8.20
C GLY A 78 -8.70 8.51 -7.34
N ASN A 79 -9.98 8.25 -7.07
CA ASN A 79 -10.83 9.01 -6.17
C ASN A 79 -10.67 8.46 -4.73
N PRO A 80 -10.21 9.27 -3.77
CA PRO A 80 -10.09 8.87 -2.36
C PRO A 80 -11.39 8.36 -1.74
N MET A 81 -12.53 8.82 -2.25
CA MET A 81 -13.87 8.44 -1.78
C MET A 81 -14.38 7.12 -2.37
N SER A 82 -13.61 6.48 -3.25
CA SER A 82 -13.99 5.24 -3.93
C SER A 82 -13.17 4.06 -3.37
N LEU A 83 -13.76 3.26 -2.49
CA LEU A 83 -13.09 2.13 -1.80
C LEU A 83 -12.45 1.12 -2.77
N ASP A 84 -13.08 0.92 -3.92
CA ASP A 84 -12.66 0.06 -5.03
C ASP A 84 -11.42 0.57 -5.77
N GLN A 85 -10.92 1.77 -5.45
CA GLN A 85 -9.70 2.35 -6.04
C GLN A 85 -8.51 2.34 -5.08
N TRP A 86 -8.72 1.84 -3.87
CA TRP A 86 -7.65 1.55 -2.91
C TRP A 86 -7.14 0.13 -3.14
N ARG A 87 -5.82 -0.04 -3.13
CA ARG A 87 -5.19 -1.35 -3.28
C ARG A 87 -4.28 -1.63 -2.11
N LEU A 88 -4.45 -2.79 -1.49
CA LEU A 88 -3.54 -3.22 -0.45
C LEU A 88 -2.19 -3.59 -1.08
N ARG A 89 -1.12 -2.99 -0.56
CA ARG A 89 0.25 -3.16 -1.06
C ARG A 89 1.20 -3.33 0.11
N ARG A 90 2.25 -4.11 -0.13
CA ARG A 90 3.40 -4.12 0.76
C ARG A 90 4.24 -2.87 0.49
N CYS A 91 4.61 -2.20 1.57
CA CYS A 91 5.38 -0.97 1.56
C CYS A 91 6.64 -1.14 2.42
N TRP A 92 7.73 -0.53 1.98
CA TRP A 92 9.01 -0.51 2.68
C TRP A 92 9.52 0.92 2.73
N LEU A 93 10.08 1.33 3.86
CA LEU A 93 10.78 2.59 4.01
C LEU A 93 12.25 2.30 4.27
N THR A 94 13.12 2.92 3.47
CA THR A 94 14.57 2.79 3.64
C THR A 94 15.11 3.82 4.63
N ASP A 95 16.32 3.58 5.15
CA ASP A 95 17.04 4.54 5.99
C ASP A 95 17.38 5.86 5.26
N GLN A 96 17.44 5.83 3.92
CA GLN A 96 17.63 7.01 3.06
C GLN A 96 16.34 7.79 2.78
N GLY A 97 15.20 7.36 3.32
CA GLY A 97 13.92 8.02 3.10
C GLY A 97 13.34 7.73 1.72
N VAL A 98 13.52 6.52 1.20
CA VAL A 98 12.82 6.04 0.00
C VAL A 98 11.68 5.13 0.45
N LEU A 99 10.45 5.53 0.12
CA LEU A 99 9.27 4.72 0.29
C LEU A 99 9.07 3.87 -0.97
N CYS A 100 9.21 2.56 -0.84
CA CYS A 100 8.98 1.61 -1.90
C CYS A 100 7.61 0.97 -1.74
N VAL A 101 6.82 0.94 -2.80
CA VAL A 101 5.50 0.32 -2.85
C VAL A 101 5.53 -0.80 -3.87
N SER A 102 5.08 -1.99 -3.50
CA SER A 102 4.95 -3.09 -4.47
C SER A 102 4.07 -2.68 -5.66
N SER A 103 4.56 -2.92 -6.87
CA SER A 103 3.94 -2.53 -8.15
C SER A 103 2.54 -3.12 -8.31
N GLU A 104 2.35 -4.40 -7.98
CA GLU A 104 1.07 -5.08 -8.20
C GLU A 104 0.84 -6.26 -7.24
N ALA A 105 -0.44 -6.49 -6.91
CA ALA A 105 -0.88 -7.80 -6.47
C ALA A 105 -1.20 -8.59 -7.74
N ALA A 106 -0.87 -9.90 -7.78
CA ALA A 106 -1.19 -10.76 -8.91
C ALA A 106 -2.63 -10.53 -9.40
N GLU A 107 -2.79 -10.28 -10.70
CA GLU A 107 -4.10 -10.12 -11.32
C GLU A 107 -4.81 -11.47 -11.28
N VAL A 108 -6.10 -11.41 -10.92
CA VAL A 108 -6.96 -12.59 -10.84
C VAL A 108 -8.05 -12.37 -11.86
N ASP A 109 -7.80 -12.85 -13.07
CA ASP A 109 -8.78 -12.81 -14.14
C ASP A 109 -9.58 -14.11 -14.17
N ARG A 110 -10.80 -14.01 -14.67
CA ARG A 110 -11.55 -15.17 -15.14
C ARG A 110 -11.44 -15.18 -16.65
N ASP A 111 -10.84 -16.23 -17.18
CA ASP A 111 -10.82 -16.42 -18.63
C ASP A 111 -12.25 -16.69 -19.15
N GLU A 112 -12.39 -16.75 -20.47
CA GLU A 112 -13.68 -17.03 -21.14
C GLU A 112 -14.27 -18.40 -20.75
N SER A 113 -13.47 -19.28 -20.13
CA SER A 113 -13.90 -20.58 -19.60
C SER A 113 -14.35 -20.54 -18.14
N GLY A 114 -14.29 -19.38 -17.49
CA GLY A 114 -14.60 -19.20 -16.07
C GLY A 114 -13.48 -19.68 -15.13
N SER A 115 -12.33 -20.09 -15.65
CA SER A 115 -11.17 -20.50 -14.88
C SER A 115 -10.45 -19.28 -14.32
N VAL A 116 -10.00 -19.39 -13.06
CA VAL A 116 -9.28 -18.32 -12.40
C VAL A 116 -7.82 -18.35 -12.82
N VAL A 117 -7.41 -17.40 -13.65
CA VAL A 117 -6.02 -17.19 -14.05
C VAL A 117 -5.40 -16.18 -13.12
N ILE A 118 -4.41 -16.64 -12.34
CA ILE A 118 -3.61 -15.77 -11.48
C ILE A 118 -2.36 -15.37 -12.26
N SER A 119 -2.38 -14.19 -12.87
CA SER A 119 -1.24 -13.64 -13.59
C SER A 119 -0.27 -13.00 -12.60
N PRO A 120 1.02 -13.39 -12.58
CA PRO A 120 2.00 -12.68 -11.78
C PRO A 120 2.10 -11.22 -12.26
N PRO A 121 2.40 -10.27 -11.38
CA PRO A 121 2.63 -8.87 -11.75
C PRO A 121 3.59 -8.74 -12.93
N MET A 122 3.22 -7.96 -13.96
CA MET A 122 4.11 -7.73 -15.11
C MET A 122 5.31 -6.85 -14.73
N GLU A 123 5.15 -5.96 -13.75
CA GLU A 123 6.23 -5.13 -13.21
C GLU A 123 6.90 -5.79 -12.01
N SER A 124 8.15 -6.25 -12.16
CA SER A 124 8.89 -6.96 -11.10
C SER A 124 9.55 -6.03 -10.07
N ALA A 125 9.62 -4.72 -10.33
CA ALA A 125 10.32 -3.76 -9.48
C ALA A 125 9.32 -2.92 -8.65
N PRO A 126 9.54 -2.72 -7.34
CA PRO A 126 8.75 -1.80 -6.53
C PRO A 126 8.77 -0.38 -7.12
N GLN A 127 7.66 0.34 -6.95
CA GLN A 127 7.57 1.76 -7.23
C GLN A 127 8.26 2.54 -6.11
N GLU A 128 9.19 3.41 -6.48
CA GLU A 128 10.02 4.15 -5.52
C GLU A 128 9.59 5.61 -5.40
N TYR A 129 9.40 6.06 -4.17
CA TYR A 129 8.99 7.41 -3.84
C TYR A 129 9.98 8.00 -2.84
N SER A 130 10.82 8.93 -3.26
CA SER A 130 11.75 9.60 -2.34
C SER A 130 10.99 10.60 -1.47
N LEU A 131 11.20 10.56 -0.16
CA LEU A 131 10.71 11.58 0.75
C LEU A 131 11.57 12.85 0.58
N GLU A 132 10.91 13.98 0.34
CA GLU A 132 11.62 15.26 0.31
C GLU A 132 12.14 15.61 1.71
N LYS A 133 13.27 16.32 1.82
CA LYS A 133 13.67 16.89 3.12
C LYS A 133 12.56 17.82 3.60
N GLY A 134 12.05 17.58 4.81
CA GLY A 134 10.86 18.30 5.30
C GLY A 134 9.56 17.79 4.70
N ALA A 135 9.52 16.52 4.28
CA ALA A 135 8.31 15.86 3.80
C ALA A 135 7.20 16.05 4.84
N ARG A 136 6.06 16.58 4.41
CA ARG A 136 4.90 16.72 5.27
C ARG A 136 4.03 15.49 5.11
N HIS A 137 3.59 14.95 6.23
CA HIS A 137 2.53 13.95 6.29
C HIS A 137 1.36 14.50 7.10
N ARG A 138 0.13 14.09 6.76
CA ARG A 138 -1.10 14.57 7.40
C ARG A 138 -2.18 13.49 7.34
N GLU A 139 -2.93 13.36 8.42
CA GLU A 139 -4.16 12.57 8.48
C GLU A 139 -5.23 13.13 7.53
N LEU A 140 -6.03 12.25 6.94
CA LEU A 140 -7.23 12.59 6.19
C LEU A 140 -8.44 12.32 7.07
N ASP A 141 -9.43 13.20 7.00
CA ASP A 141 -10.71 13.02 7.66
C ASP A 141 -11.67 12.14 6.82
N GLU A 142 -12.84 11.86 7.38
CA GLU A 142 -13.88 11.02 6.76
C GLU A 142 -14.49 11.65 5.49
N ASP A 143 -14.38 12.98 5.33
CA ASP A 143 -14.86 13.71 4.16
C ASP A 143 -13.81 13.72 3.03
N GLU A 144 -12.55 13.44 3.35
CA GLU A 144 -11.41 13.43 2.42
C GLU A 144 -11.03 12.03 1.92
N ALA A 145 -11.37 10.96 2.64
CA ALA A 145 -11.11 9.59 2.23
C ALA A 145 -12.14 8.59 2.77
N ALA A 146 -12.58 7.66 1.92
CA ALA A 146 -13.50 6.62 2.33
C ALA A 146 -12.86 5.53 3.22
N ARG A 147 -11.53 5.42 3.24
CA ARG A 147 -10.84 4.45 4.11
C ARG A 147 -10.48 5.10 5.46
N PRO A 148 -10.74 4.41 6.58
CA PRO A 148 -10.33 4.88 7.89
C PRO A 148 -8.80 4.91 7.99
N PHE A 149 -8.28 5.73 8.91
CA PHE A 149 -6.85 5.88 9.16
C PHE A 149 -6.05 6.28 7.91
N ALA A 150 -6.71 6.97 6.98
CA ALA A 150 -6.07 7.48 5.78
C ALA A 150 -5.17 8.68 6.12
N PHE A 151 -4.10 8.81 5.35
CA PHE A 151 -3.12 9.87 5.49
C PHE A 151 -2.45 10.15 4.15
N THR A 152 -1.76 11.27 4.10
CA THR A 152 -0.99 11.74 2.95
C THR A 152 0.46 11.90 3.31
N ILE A 153 1.33 11.73 2.33
CA ILE A 153 2.76 12.04 2.46
C ILE A 153 3.27 12.70 1.18
N ALA A 154 4.02 13.79 1.36
CA ALA A 154 4.70 14.48 0.26
C ALA A 154 5.91 13.65 -0.21
N VAL A 155 5.96 13.39 -1.52
CA VAL A 155 6.95 12.51 -2.14
C VAL A 155 7.46 13.10 -3.46
N LYS A 156 8.59 12.59 -3.92
CA LYS A 156 9.08 12.74 -5.29
C LYS A 156 9.03 11.38 -5.98
N PRO A 157 8.20 11.19 -7.02
CA PRO A 157 8.11 9.92 -7.73
C PRO A 157 9.44 9.63 -8.43
N GLY A 158 9.93 8.41 -8.25
CA GLY A 158 11.06 7.86 -8.98
C GLY A 158 10.73 7.59 -10.47
N PRO A 159 11.70 7.09 -11.25
CA PRO A 159 11.55 6.90 -12.69
C PRO A 159 10.45 5.89 -13.06
N LEU A 160 10.21 4.89 -12.21
CA LEU A 160 9.21 3.85 -12.40
C LEU A 160 7.93 4.10 -11.59
N ALA A 161 7.88 5.14 -10.77
CA ALA A 161 6.72 5.42 -9.94
C ALA A 161 5.64 6.11 -10.76
N HIS A 162 4.40 5.66 -10.59
CA HIS A 162 3.28 6.38 -11.18
C HIS A 162 3.18 7.78 -10.58
N LYS A 163 2.96 8.74 -11.47
CA LYS A 163 2.75 10.14 -11.14
C LYS A 163 1.36 10.31 -10.50
N GLY A 164 1.33 10.51 -9.17
CA GLY A 164 0.10 10.74 -8.40
C GLY A 164 -0.58 12.10 -8.69
N LYS A 165 -1.34 12.65 -7.75
CA LYS A 165 -1.91 14.00 -7.93
C LYS A 165 -0.83 15.05 -7.61
N LYS A 166 -0.54 15.93 -8.57
CA LYS A 166 0.35 17.08 -8.36
C LYS A 166 -0.42 18.16 -7.61
N GLN A 167 0.02 18.54 -6.41
CA GLN A 167 -0.56 19.68 -5.70
C GLN A 167 -0.20 20.99 -6.41
N ALA A 168 -0.94 22.07 -6.10
CA ALA A 168 -0.74 23.40 -6.68
C ALA A 168 0.70 23.94 -6.56
N LEU A 169 1.46 23.47 -5.56
CA LEU A 169 2.87 23.81 -5.32
C LEU A 169 3.87 22.91 -6.08
N GLY A 170 3.38 22.05 -6.96
CA GLY A 170 4.20 21.15 -7.77
C GLY A 170 4.77 19.93 -7.04
N ARG A 171 4.42 19.74 -5.77
CA ARG A 171 4.77 18.56 -4.97
C ARG A 171 3.80 17.42 -5.26
N TRP A 172 4.33 16.20 -5.29
CA TRP A 172 3.52 15.00 -5.44
C TRP A 172 3.13 14.50 -4.06
N VAL A 173 1.91 13.96 -3.96
CA VAL A 173 1.41 13.39 -2.72
C VAL A 173 0.94 11.98 -2.99
N LEU A 174 1.35 11.08 -2.11
CA LEU A 174 0.84 9.73 -2.04
C LEU A 174 -0.24 9.66 -0.95
N GLN A 175 -1.39 9.07 -1.27
CA GLN A 175 -2.45 8.82 -0.31
C GLN A 175 -2.40 7.35 0.11
N LEU A 176 -2.34 7.14 1.41
CA LEU A 176 -2.14 5.85 2.06
C LEU A 176 -3.21 5.68 3.13
N ALA A 177 -3.56 4.44 3.46
CA ALA A 177 -4.36 4.16 4.64
C ALA A 177 -3.84 2.94 5.37
N ALA A 178 -3.78 3.04 6.69
CA ALA A 178 -3.43 1.93 7.55
C ALA A 178 -4.67 1.07 7.86
N SER A 179 -4.46 -0.13 8.39
CA SER A 179 -5.54 -1.00 8.86
C SER A 179 -5.98 -0.67 10.30
N SER A 180 -5.17 0.09 11.04
CA SER A 180 -5.49 0.60 12.37
C SER A 180 -4.81 1.94 12.65
N GLU A 181 -5.30 2.64 13.68
CA GLU A 181 -4.70 3.89 14.15
C GLU A 181 -3.26 3.68 14.64
N GLU A 182 -2.99 2.60 15.36
CA GLU A 182 -1.65 2.25 15.86
C GLU A 182 -0.68 2.04 14.70
N GLN A 183 -1.12 1.33 13.66
CA GLN A 183 -0.30 1.11 12.47
C GLN A 183 -0.01 2.45 11.77
N ARG A 184 -1.00 3.34 11.63
CA ARG A 184 -0.78 4.69 11.07
C ARG A 184 0.26 5.47 11.88
N ASN A 185 0.15 5.45 13.20
CA ASN A 185 1.06 6.16 14.10
C ASN A 185 2.49 5.59 14.03
N GLN A 186 2.64 4.27 13.87
CA GLN A 186 3.94 3.64 13.60
C GLN A 186 4.58 4.17 12.31
N TRP A 187 3.79 4.30 11.24
CA TRP A 187 4.28 4.89 9.99
C TRP A 187 4.66 6.36 10.13
N PHE A 188 3.87 7.17 10.85
CA PHE A 188 4.23 8.57 11.14
C PHE A 188 5.57 8.68 11.89
N ASN A 189 5.77 7.84 12.91
CA ASN A 189 7.05 7.77 13.62
C ASN A 189 8.20 7.37 12.70
N ALA A 190 7.97 6.45 11.75
CA ALA A 190 8.97 6.06 10.76
C ALA A 190 9.28 7.19 9.76
N PHE A 191 8.32 8.07 9.45
CA PHE A 191 8.52 9.24 8.59
C PHE A 191 9.14 10.44 9.31
N ALA A 192 9.06 10.51 10.63
CA ALA A 192 9.50 11.65 11.42
C ALA A 192 10.96 12.11 11.13
N PRO A 193 11.96 11.20 10.98
CA PRO A 193 13.33 11.61 10.68
C PRO A 193 13.48 12.36 9.36
N PHE A 194 12.61 12.10 8.38
CA PHE A 194 12.63 12.71 7.05
C PHE A 194 11.76 13.97 6.96
N SER A 195 10.82 14.09 7.89
CA SER A 195 9.84 15.18 7.95
C SER A 195 10.38 16.44 8.63
N GLN A 196 11.48 16.32 9.38
CA GLN A 196 12.18 17.45 9.97
C GLN A 196 13.15 18.05 8.95
N ALA A 197 12.71 19.08 8.21
CA ALA A 197 13.64 20.03 7.61
C ALA A 197 14.12 20.97 8.70
N ASP A 198 15.43 20.98 8.97
CA ASP A 198 16.19 21.99 9.72
C ASP A 198 15.35 23.04 10.46
N ALA A 199 14.91 22.70 11.67
CA ALA A 199 14.56 23.70 12.67
C ALA A 199 15.87 24.26 13.27
N GLN A 200 16.68 24.95 12.47
CA GLN A 200 17.65 25.91 12.99
C GLN A 200 17.82 27.10 12.03
N PRO A 201 17.26 28.26 12.38
CA PRO A 201 18.03 29.46 12.49
C PRO A 201 18.52 29.55 13.95
N SER A 202 19.82 29.34 14.14
CA SER A 202 20.54 29.85 15.30
C SER A 202 20.23 31.34 15.44
N LEU A 203 19.40 31.70 16.42
CA LEU A 203 19.31 33.05 16.95
C LEU A 203 20.10 33.06 18.26
N VAL A 204 21.43 32.98 18.14
CA VAL A 204 22.29 33.60 19.14
C VAL A 204 22.29 35.09 18.80
N PRO A 205 21.63 35.97 19.57
CA PRO A 205 21.84 37.41 19.40
C PRO A 205 23.30 37.72 19.76
N PRO A 206 24.01 38.56 18.99
CA PRO A 206 25.32 39.03 19.39
C PRO A 206 25.18 39.82 20.69
N ALA A 207 25.93 39.40 21.70
CA ALA A 207 26.20 40.19 22.89
C ALA A 207 26.96 41.45 22.46
N ASP A 208 26.30 42.60 22.47
CA ASP A 208 26.88 43.90 22.84
C ASP A 208 25.83 45.01 22.64
N MET A 209 25.20 45.42 23.74
CA MET A 209 24.61 46.75 23.86
C MET A 209 25.27 47.46 25.05
N PRO A 210 25.89 48.64 24.86
CA PRO A 210 26.49 49.39 25.95
C PRO A 210 25.40 50.09 26.80
N PRO A 211 25.70 50.44 28.06
CA PRO A 211 24.73 51.06 28.95
C PRO A 211 24.41 52.49 28.50
N ILE A 212 23.13 52.80 28.38
CA ILE A 212 22.63 54.18 28.23
C ILE A 212 22.84 54.86 29.59
N GLN A 213 23.65 55.92 29.61
CA GLN A 213 23.72 56.86 30.73
C GLN A 213 22.54 57.82 30.60
N GLU A 214 21.66 57.85 31.60
CA GLU A 214 20.64 58.89 31.76
C GLU A 214 21.30 60.12 32.41
N GLU A 215 21.17 61.28 31.75
CA GLU A 215 21.31 62.62 32.34
C GLU A 215 19.98 63.09 32.94
#